data_AF-Q9RD62-F1
#
_entry.id   AF-Q9RD62-F1
#
_cell.length_a   1.000
_cell.length_b   1.000
_cell.length_c   1.000
_cell.angle_alpha   90.00
_cell.angle_beta   90.00
_cell.angle_gamma   90.00
#
_symmetry.space_group_name_H-M   'P 1'
#
loop_
_entity.id
_entity.type
_entity.pdbx_description
1 polymer ?
#
loop_
_entity_poly.entity_id
_entity_poly.type
_entity_poly.pdbx_seq_one_letter_code
_entity_poly.pdbx_strand_id
1 'polypeptide(L)'
;MELDMSADELKSALNRLRRAQGQLAGVIRMIEEGRDCEDVVTQLAAVSRALDRAGFSIIATGLQQCMTSDDPEVRDSAQMRARLEKLFLSLA
;
A
#
# COMPACT_ATOMS: atom_id res chain seq x y z
N MET A 1 -16.34 6.55 9.41
CA MET A 1 -15.11 6.87 10.14
C MET A 1 -13.97 7.00 9.14
N GLU A 2 -13.50 8.24 8.91
CA GLU A 2 -12.21 8.48 8.26
C GLU A 2 -11.12 8.02 9.21
N LEU A 3 -10.21 7.17 8.74
CA LEU A 3 -8.99 6.88 9.49
C LEU A 3 -8.12 8.12 9.35
N ASP A 4 -8.12 8.99 10.36
CA ASP A 4 -7.16 10.09 10.46
C ASP A 4 -5.79 9.49 10.81
N MET A 5 -5.18 8.82 9.83
CA MET A 5 -3.81 8.36 9.92
C MET A 5 -2.93 9.59 9.70
N SER A 6 -2.19 10.00 10.73
CA SER A 6 -1.33 11.17 10.58
C SER A 6 -0.31 10.91 9.46
N ALA A 7 0.02 11.96 8.71
CA ALA A 7 0.99 11.86 7.61
C ALA A 7 2.36 11.32 8.08
N ASP A 8 2.68 11.47 9.37
CA ASP A 8 3.89 10.95 9.99
C ASP A 8 3.86 9.42 10.18
N GLU A 9 2.73 8.83 10.56
CA GLU A 9 2.57 7.38 10.71
C GLU A 9 2.63 6.65 9.36
N LEU A 10 2.23 7.33 8.29
CA LEU A 10 2.29 6.82 6.91
C LEU A 10 3.54 7.25 6.15
N LYS A 11 4.46 8.01 6.75
CA LYS A 11 5.66 8.55 6.08
C LYS A 11 6.48 7.48 5.36
N SER A 12 6.60 6.31 5.98
CA SER A 12 7.32 5.16 5.41
C SER A 12 6.63 4.61 4.15
N ALA A 13 5.30 4.48 4.19
CA ALA A 13 4.50 4.07 3.04
C ALA A 13 4.52 5.14 1.94
N LEU A 14 4.40 6.42 2.30
CA LEU A 14 4.48 7.56 1.38
C LEU A 14 5.81 7.58 0.61
N ASN A 15 6.93 7.35 1.29
CA ASN A 15 8.25 7.27 0.65
C ASN A 15 8.38 6.06 -0.30
N ARG A 16 7.65 4.96 -0.07
CA ARG A 16 7.59 3.84 -1.02
C ARG A 16 6.73 4.19 -2.22
N LEU A 17 5.57 4.80 -2.00
CA LEU A 17 4.67 5.25 -3.08
C LEU A 17 5.36 6.26 -4.01
N ARG A 18 6.08 7.25 -3.47
CA ARG A 18 6.87 8.20 -4.27
C ARG A 18 7.93 7.52 -5.13
N ARG A 19 8.57 6.46 -4.62
CA ARG A 19 9.53 5.66 -5.40
C ARG A 19 8.81 4.87 -6.50
N ALA A 20 7.70 4.21 -6.18
CA ALA A 20 6.88 3.50 -7.16
C ALA A 20 6.37 4.42 -8.27
N GLN A 21 6.00 5.66 -7.94
CA GLN A 21 5.63 6.69 -8.92
C GLN A 21 6.77 6.98 -9.91
N GLY A 22 8.01 7.15 -9.41
CA GLY A 22 9.17 7.36 -10.28
C GLY A 22 9.48 6.14 -11.16
N GLN A 23 9.32 4.94 -10.62
CA GLN A 23 9.48 3.69 -11.39
C GLN A 23 8.40 3.57 -12.48
N LEU A 24 7.14 3.90 -12.17
CA LEU A 24 6.03 3.88 -13.13
C LEU A 24 6.23 4.91 -14.24
N ALA A 25 6.70 6.12 -13.91
CA ALA A 25 7.09 7.11 -14.90
C ALA A 25 8.20 6.59 -15.83
N GLY A 26 9.16 5.82 -15.28
CA GLY A 26 10.14 5.09 -16.06
C GLY A 26 9.51 4.08 -17.03
N VAL A 27 8.59 3.24 -16.55
CA VAL A 27 7.87 2.27 -17.40
C VAL A 27 7.12 2.95 -18.54
N ILE A 28 6.42 4.06 -18.27
CA ILE A 28 5.71 4.84 -19.29
C ILE A 28 6.69 5.31 -20.37
N ARG A 29 7.81 5.89 -19.97
CA ARG A 29 8.86 6.33 -20.90
C ARG A 29 9.43 5.17 -21.73
N MET A 30 9.63 4.00 -21.13
CA MET A 30 10.09 2.82 -21.87
C MET A 30 9.12 2.41 -22.99
N ILE A 31 7.82 2.54 -22.74
CA ILE A 31 6.78 2.26 -23.74
C ILE A 31 6.79 3.33 -24.84
N GLU A 32 6.88 4.61 -24.46
CA GLU A 32 6.96 5.73 -25.40
C GLU A 32 8.20 5.65 -26.31
N GLU A 33 9.32 5.16 -25.79
CA GLU A 33 10.57 4.93 -26.52
C GLU A 33 10.58 3.63 -27.34
N GLY A 34 9.53 2.82 -27.26
CA GLY A 34 9.41 1.56 -28.00
C GLY A 34 10.39 0.46 -27.56
N ARG A 35 10.71 0.41 -26.25
CA ARG A 35 11.59 -0.63 -25.69
C ARG A 35 10.98 -2.02 -25.74
N ASP A 36 11.83 -3.03 -25.56
CA ASP A 36 11.45 -4.43 -25.57
C ASP A 36 10.38 -4.77 -24.52
N CYS A 37 9.47 -5.68 -24.89
CA CYS A 37 8.35 -6.08 -24.07
C CYS A 37 8.79 -6.76 -22.76
N GLU A 38 9.81 -7.61 -22.79
CA GLU A 38 10.33 -8.32 -21.62
C GLU A 38 10.92 -7.32 -20.60
N ASP A 39 11.65 -6.32 -21.09
CA ASP A 39 12.18 -5.22 -20.28
C ASP A 39 11.04 -4.42 -19.60
N VAL A 40 10.01 -4.04 -20.35
CA VAL A 40 8.86 -3.28 -19.85
C VAL A 40 8.11 -4.08 -18.78
N VAL A 41 7.80 -5.36 -19.05
CA VAL A 41 7.08 -6.23 -18.11
C VAL A 41 7.90 -6.45 -16.84
N THR A 42 9.22 -6.61 -16.96
CA THR A 42 10.11 -6.76 -15.79
C THR A 42 10.08 -5.52 -14.90
N GLN A 43 10.15 -4.32 -15.48
CA GLN A 43 10.05 -3.08 -14.71
C GLN A 43 8.65 -2.87 -14.12
N LEU A 44 7.60 -3.20 -14.86
CA LEU A 44 6.23 -3.14 -14.36
C LEU A 44 6.02 -4.09 -13.16
N ALA A 45 6.56 -5.30 -13.20
CA ALA A 45 6.53 -6.23 -12.08
C ALA A 45 7.27 -5.67 -10.85
N ALA A 46 8.37 -4.94 -11.05
CA ALA A 46 9.06 -4.25 -9.96
C ALA A 46 8.23 -3.12 -9.35
N VAL A 47 7.47 -2.37 -10.17
CA VAL A 47 6.51 -1.36 -9.70
C VAL A 47 5.41 -2.02 -8.86
N SER A 48 4.79 -3.11 -9.37
CA SER A 48 3.74 -3.84 -8.64
C SER A 48 4.23 -4.26 -7.25
N ARG A 49 5.40 -4.90 -7.16
CA ARG A 49 5.99 -5.31 -5.87
C ARG A 49 6.27 -4.12 -4.93
N ALA A 50 6.56 -2.94 -5.47
CA ALA A 50 6.74 -1.74 -4.67
C ALA A 50 5.41 -1.23 -4.10
N LEU A 51 4.34 -1.30 -4.90
CA LEU A 51 2.97 -0.96 -4.49
C LEU A 51 2.47 -1.94 -3.41
N ASP A 52 2.64 -3.25 -3.60
CA ASP A 52 2.23 -4.26 -2.62
C ASP A 52 2.87 -4.00 -1.25
N ARG A 53 4.19 -3.73 -1.24
CA ARG A 53 4.92 -3.40 -0.01
C ARG A 53 4.46 -2.09 0.64
N ALA A 54 4.03 -1.11 -0.15
CA ALA A 54 3.44 0.10 0.39
C ALA A 54 2.06 -0.18 1.01
N GLY A 55 1.22 -0.95 0.32
CA GLY A 55 -0.10 -1.37 0.80
C GLY A 55 -0.04 -2.17 2.10
N PHE A 56 0.85 -3.16 2.18
CA PHE A 56 1.07 -3.91 3.43
C PHE A 56 1.54 -3.01 4.58
N SER A 57 2.40 -2.03 4.30
CA SER A 57 2.83 -1.07 5.32
C SER A 57 1.66 -0.22 5.83
N ILE A 58 0.74 0.20 4.95
CA ILE A 58 -0.44 0.98 5.33
C ILE A 58 -1.38 0.15 6.21
N ILE A 59 -1.66 -1.09 5.80
CA ILE A 59 -2.50 -2.01 6.58
C ILE A 59 -1.89 -2.29 7.94
N ALA A 60 -0.57 -2.55 8.01
CA ALA A 60 0.11 -2.80 9.27
C ALA A 60 0.03 -1.60 10.22
N THR A 61 0.19 -0.38 9.71
CA THR A 61 0.01 0.84 10.51
C THR A 61 -1.43 0.98 11.01
N GLY A 62 -2.43 0.77 10.13
CA GLY A 62 -3.84 0.81 10.53
C GLY A 62 -4.21 -0.25 11.58
N LEU A 63 -3.65 -1.46 11.45
CA LEU A 63 -3.81 -2.54 12.43
C LEU A 63 -3.27 -2.13 13.80
N GLN A 64 -2.05 -1.57 13.83
CA GLN A 64 -1.43 -1.12 15.08
C GLN A 64 -2.30 -0.07 15.78
N GLN A 65 -2.81 0.93 15.04
CA GLN A 65 -3.70 1.96 15.59
C GLN A 65 -5.02 1.40 16.13
N CYS A 66 -5.61 0.44 15.43
CA CYS A 66 -6.80 -0.25 15.91
C CYS A 66 -6.56 -1.03 17.19
N MET A 67 -5.39 -1.66 17.35
CA MET A 67 -5.03 -2.40 18.56
C MET A 67 -4.73 -1.48 19.76
N THR A 68 -4.26 -0.26 19.52
CA THR A 68 -3.91 0.71 20.57
C THR A 68 -5.04 1.70 20.88
N SER A 69 -6.16 1.64 20.16
CA SER A 69 -7.32 2.49 20.43
C SER A 69 -8.06 2.02 21.69
N ASP A 70 -8.31 2.95 22.61
CA ASP A 70 -9.17 2.74 23.80
C ASP A 70 -10.68 2.85 23.48
N ASP A 71 -11.04 3.02 22.21
CA ASP A 71 -12.42 3.14 21.77
C ASP A 71 -13.17 1.81 21.93
N PRO A 72 -14.25 1.75 22.75
CA PRO A 72 -15.02 0.54 22.99
C PRO A 72 -15.72 -0.02 21.74
N GLU A 73 -15.99 0.79 20.70
CA GLU A 73 -16.53 0.29 19.41
C GLU A 73 -15.44 -0.43 18.59
N VAL A 74 -14.18 -0.04 18.77
CA VAL A 74 -13.00 -0.66 18.14
C VAL A 74 -12.61 -1.98 18.83
N ARG A 75 -13.03 -2.17 20.10
CA ARG A 75 -12.80 -3.38 20.89
C ARG A 75 -13.63 -4.60 20.48
N ASP A 76 -14.62 -4.47 19.59
CA ASP A 76 -15.25 -5.65 18.98
C ASP A 76 -14.25 -6.34 18.04
N SER A 77 -13.52 -7.29 18.62
CA SER A 77 -12.50 -8.09 17.94
C SER A 77 -13.02 -8.81 16.69
N ALA A 78 -14.31 -9.10 16.59
CA ALA A 78 -14.90 -9.77 15.43
C ALA A 78 -15.07 -8.80 14.25
N GLN A 79 -15.62 -7.61 14.50
CA GLN A 79 -15.78 -6.59 13.47
C GLN A 79 -14.43 -6.06 12.98
N MET A 80 -13.47 -5.90 13.89
CA MET A 80 -12.09 -5.53 13.56
C MET A 80 -11.44 -6.56 12.64
N ARG A 81 -11.53 -7.85 13.00
CA ARG A 81 -10.97 -8.95 12.21
C ARG A 81 -11.57 -8.99 10.80
N ALA A 82 -12.88 -8.88 10.67
CA ALA A 82 -13.55 -8.88 9.37
C ALA A 82 -13.11 -7.70 8.48
N ARG A 83 -12.89 -6.52 9.08
CA ARG A 83 -12.41 -5.33 8.35
C ARG A 83 -10.99 -5.50 7.85
N LEU A 84 -10.10 -6.04 8.69
CA LEU A 84 -8.71 -6.33 8.34
C LEU A 84 -8.61 -7.38 7.24
N GLU A 85 -9.41 -8.45 7.35
CA GLU A 85 -9.49 -9.50 6.32
C GLU A 85 -9.91 -8.90 4.97
N LYS A 86 -10.90 -8.01 4.95
CA LYS A 86 -11.32 -7.31 3.73
C LYS A 86 -10.20 -6.44 3.13
N LEU A 87 -9.47 -5.70 3.96
CA LEU A 87 -8.34 -4.88 3.49
C LEU A 87 -7.21 -5.75 2.93
N PHE A 88 -6.90 -6.86 3.60
CA PHE A 88 -5.86 -7.77 3.17
C PHE A 88 -6.20 -8.45 1.83
N LEU A 89 -7.44 -8.92 1.67
CA LEU A 89 -7.92 -9.52 0.41
C LEU A 89 -7.96 -8.52 -0.76
N SER A 90 -7.99 -7.22 -0.50
CA SER A 90 -7.94 -6.19 -1.57
C SER A 90 -6.53 -5.98 -2.16
N LEU A 91 -5.50 -6.55 -1.52
CA LEU A 91 -4.09 -6.51 -1.93
C LEU A 91 -3.57 -7.87 -2.43
N ALA A 92 -4.41 -8.90 -2.43
CA ALA A 92 -4.09 -10.27 -2.82
C ALA A 92 -4.47 -10.60 -4.27
#